data_AF-A0A9E0LNB4-F1
#
_entry.id   AF-A0A9E0LNB4-F1
#
_cell.length_a   1.000
_cell.length_b   1.000
_cell.length_c   1.000
_cell.angle_alpha   90.00
_cell.angle_beta   90.00
_cell.angle_gamma   90.00
#
_symmetry.space_group_name_H-M   'P 1'
#
loop_
_entity.id
_entity.type
_entity.pdbx_description
1 polymer ?
#
loop_
_entity_poly.entity_id
_entity_poly.type
_entity_poly.pdbx_seq_one_letter_code
_entity_poly.pdbx_strand_id
1 'polypeptide(L)'
;MIKTEAEYQECLKRLEEDRKVIRAQQDKLEELNLSHDQIEVAMEPVLSFNAQLKEEVEWYERVKRRDFGVFNQLTEIGPLLVALRIANGISQAELAKRLAVDVSQVSRDERNDYHGISIERAERVVAALGEELQISVSQKRHHNDLMAAS
;
A
#
# COMPACT_ATOMS: atom_id res chain seq x y z
N MET A 1 -0.82 5.79 0.51
CA MET A 1 -1.27 4.56 -0.16
C MET A 1 -2.27 4.92 -1.24
N ILE A 2 -1.95 4.56 -2.48
CA ILE A 2 -2.78 4.75 -3.67
C ILE A 2 -4.03 3.85 -3.59
N LYS A 3 -5.24 4.41 -3.70
CA LYS A 3 -6.49 3.65 -3.55
C LYS A 3 -7.32 3.62 -4.83
N THR A 4 -7.01 4.49 -5.79
CA THR A 4 -7.76 4.64 -7.03
C THR A 4 -6.85 4.63 -8.25
N GLU A 5 -7.44 4.32 -9.41
CA GLU A 5 -6.71 4.40 -10.69
C GLU A 5 -6.25 5.84 -10.98
N ALA A 6 -7.08 6.84 -10.64
CA ALA A 6 -6.71 8.24 -10.85
C ALA A 6 -5.48 8.65 -10.02
N GLU A 7 -5.43 8.26 -8.74
CA GLU A 7 -4.25 8.48 -7.88
C GLU A 7 -3.03 7.75 -8.44
N TYR A 8 -3.19 6.50 -8.90
CA TYR A 8 -2.09 5.73 -9.50
C TYR A 8 -1.48 6.46 -10.71
N GLN A 9 -2.31 6.91 -11.64
CA GLN A 9 -1.85 7.64 -12.82
C GLN A 9 -1.16 8.96 -12.46
N GLU A 10 -1.63 9.65 -11.41
CA GLU A 10 -0.99 10.87 -10.93
C GLU A 10 0.37 10.59 -10.28
N CYS A 11 0.47 9.54 -9.47
CA CYS A 11 1.73 9.09 -8.88
C CYS A 11 2.76 8.70 -9.96
N LEU A 12 2.34 8.03 -11.03
CA LEU A 12 3.23 7.70 -12.16
C LEU A 12 3.80 8.96 -12.83
N LYS A 13 2.96 9.97 -13.09
CA LYS A 13 3.41 11.25 -13.65
C LYS A 13 4.40 11.93 -12.71
N ARG A 14 4.09 11.98 -11.41
CA ARG A 14 4.97 12.57 -10.41
C ARG A 14 6.33 11.86 -10.36
N LEU A 15 6.38 10.53 -10.41
CA LEU A 15 7.65 9.78 -10.47
C LEU A 15 8.48 10.15 -11.71
N GLU A 16 7.84 10.39 -12.85
CA GLU A 16 8.56 10.83 -14.05
C GLU A 16 9.14 12.25 -13.90
N GLU A 17 8.38 13.16 -13.29
CA GLU A 17 8.82 14.52 -12.95
C GLU A 17 9.98 14.50 -11.96
N ASP A 18 9.84 13.75 -10.86
CA ASP A 18 10.86 13.62 -9.82
C ASP A 18 12.18 13.12 -10.40
N ARG A 19 12.15 12.17 -11.34
CA ARG A 19 13.36 11.69 -12.03
C ARG A 19 14.10 12.83 -12.73
N LYS A 20 13.39 13.77 -13.34
CA LYS A 20 14.01 14.93 -14.02
C LYS A 20 14.60 15.90 -13.00
N VAL A 21 13.88 16.15 -11.90
CA VAL A 21 14.32 17.04 -10.82
C VAL A 21 15.55 16.48 -10.10
N ILE A 22 15.52 15.21 -9.70
CA ILE A 22 16.63 14.52 -9.04
C ILE A 22 17.89 14.61 -9.88
N ARG A 23 17.79 14.33 -11.18
CA ARG A 23 18.94 14.41 -12.09
C ARG A 23 19.49 15.84 -12.20
N ALA A 24 18.64 16.83 -12.40
CA ALA A 24 19.08 18.22 -12.49
C ALA A 24 19.73 18.72 -11.17
N GLN A 25 19.26 18.23 -10.03
CA GLN A 25 19.84 18.54 -8.73
C GLN A 25 21.22 17.88 -8.56
N GLN A 26 21.37 16.62 -8.96
CA GLN A 26 22.65 15.91 -8.99
C GLN A 26 23.67 16.65 -9.87
N ASP A 27 23.31 16.95 -11.12
CA ASP A 27 24.18 17.65 -12.07
C ASP A 27 24.69 18.98 -11.48
N LYS A 28 23.79 19.75 -10.83
CA LYS A 28 24.15 21.03 -10.21
C LYS A 28 25.07 20.88 -8.99
N LEU A 29 24.92 19.81 -8.21
CA LEU A 29 25.79 19.53 -7.07
C LEU A 29 27.19 19.10 -7.53
N GLU A 30 27.27 18.36 -8.64
CA GLU A 30 28.53 18.00 -9.30
C GLU A 30 29.26 19.24 -9.85
N GLU A 31 28.54 20.20 -10.46
CA GLU A 31 29.10 21.48 -10.93
C GLU A 31 29.73 22.32 -9.80
N LEU A 32 29.27 22.12 -8.55
CA LEU A 32 29.84 22.77 -7.37
C LEU A 32 31.12 22.08 -6.85
N ASN A 33 31.63 21.06 -7.55
CA ASN A 33 32.78 20.25 -7.16
C ASN A 33 32.63 19.62 -5.76
N LEU A 34 31.40 19.29 -5.36
CA LEU A 34 31.15 18.56 -4.12
C LEU A 34 31.67 17.13 -4.24
N SER A 35 32.14 16.55 -3.14
CA SER A 35 32.52 15.13 -3.13
C SER A 35 31.29 14.24 -3.25
N HIS A 36 31.49 13.00 -3.69
CA HIS A 36 30.40 12.02 -3.80
C HIS A 36 29.59 11.89 -2.51
N ASP A 37 30.26 11.76 -1.36
CA ASP A 37 29.63 11.66 -0.03
C ASP A 37 28.78 12.90 0.31
N GLN A 38 29.24 14.10 -0.06
CA GLN A 38 28.48 15.33 0.15
C GLN A 38 27.23 15.40 -0.73
N ILE A 39 27.33 14.92 -1.96
CA ILE A 39 26.20 14.83 -2.89
C ILE A 39 25.19 13.81 -2.38
N GLU A 40 25.64 12.63 -1.93
CA GLU A 40 24.77 11.59 -1.37
C GLU A 40 23.95 12.12 -0.19
N VAL A 41 24.61 12.75 0.79
CA VAL A 41 23.93 13.35 1.95
C VAL A 41 22.97 14.47 1.53
N ALA A 42 23.34 15.30 0.55
CA ALA A 42 22.47 16.37 0.07
C ALA A 42 21.24 15.86 -0.72
N MET A 43 21.37 14.69 -1.34
CA MET A 43 20.31 14.05 -2.13
C MET A 43 19.40 13.14 -1.29
N GLU A 44 19.83 12.72 -0.10
CA GLU A 44 19.10 11.77 0.76
C GLU A 44 17.62 12.15 0.96
N PRO A 45 17.24 13.42 1.26
CA PRO A 45 15.84 13.76 1.46
C PRO A 45 14.97 13.52 0.22
N VAL A 46 15.42 13.97 -0.96
CA VAL A 46 14.63 13.83 -2.20
C VAL A 46 14.56 12.38 -2.67
N LEU A 47 15.64 11.61 -2.46
CA LEU A 47 15.66 10.18 -2.78
C LEU A 47 14.73 9.39 -1.86
N SER A 48 14.69 9.72 -0.56
CA SER A 48 13.79 9.08 0.40
C SER A 48 12.31 9.30 0.07
N PHE A 49 11.91 10.53 -0.30
CA PHE A 49 10.54 10.80 -0.75
C PHE A 49 10.19 10.07 -2.05
N ASN A 50 11.13 10.03 -3.01
CA ASN A 50 10.92 9.32 -4.26
C ASN A 50 10.78 7.79 -4.05
N ALA A 51 11.60 7.23 -3.16
CA ALA A 51 11.53 5.82 -2.79
C ALA A 51 10.16 5.47 -2.17
N GLN A 52 9.65 6.31 -1.27
CA GLN A 52 8.32 6.10 -0.68
C GLN A 52 7.21 6.10 -1.74
N LEU A 53 7.22 7.06 -2.68
CA LEU A 53 6.23 7.12 -3.75
C LEU A 53 6.31 5.88 -4.66
N LYS A 54 7.53 5.42 -4.95
CA LYS A 54 7.78 4.21 -5.73
C LYS A 54 7.22 2.97 -5.04
N GLU A 55 7.41 2.83 -3.72
CA GLU A 55 6.84 1.74 -2.94
C GLU A 55 5.30 1.70 -3.02
N GLU A 56 4.63 2.86 -3.00
CA GLU A 56 3.18 2.92 -3.14
C GLU A 56 2.70 2.48 -4.53
N VAL A 57 3.41 2.88 -5.58
CA VAL A 57 3.13 2.45 -6.96
C VAL A 57 3.33 0.94 -7.11
N GLU A 58 4.45 0.41 -6.62
CA GLU A 58 4.74 -1.02 -6.65
C GLU A 58 3.70 -1.83 -5.87
N TRP A 59 3.26 -1.33 -4.71
CA TRP A 59 2.17 -1.92 -3.95
C TRP A 59 0.88 -1.99 -4.77
N TYR A 60 0.49 -0.88 -5.41
CA TYR A 60 -0.73 -0.81 -6.22
C TYR A 60 -0.68 -1.82 -7.39
N GLU A 61 0.47 -1.93 -8.04
CA GLU A 61 0.68 -2.89 -9.13
C GLU A 61 0.63 -4.36 -8.67
N ARG A 62 1.19 -4.67 -7.49
CA ARG A 62 1.05 -6.01 -6.89
C ARG A 62 -0.42 -6.32 -6.61
N VAL A 63 -1.14 -5.39 -6.01
CA VAL A 63 -2.58 -5.51 -5.75
C VAL A 63 -3.37 -5.75 -7.04
N LYS A 64 -3.10 -5.02 -8.12
CA LYS A 64 -3.73 -5.24 -9.44
C LYS A 64 -3.47 -6.64 -9.99
N ARG A 65 -2.30 -7.22 -9.70
CA ARG A 65 -1.95 -8.62 -10.05
C ARG A 65 -2.50 -9.65 -9.05
N ARG A 66 -3.32 -9.23 -8.08
CA ARG A 66 -3.86 -10.06 -6.98
C ARG A 66 -2.78 -10.68 -6.09
N ASP A 67 -1.60 -10.05 -6.05
CA ASP A 67 -0.54 -10.41 -5.13
C ASP A 67 -0.73 -9.68 -3.80
N PHE A 68 -1.47 -10.31 -2.89
CA PHE A 68 -1.81 -9.75 -1.58
C PHE A 68 -0.86 -10.19 -0.46
N GLY A 69 -0.03 -11.20 -0.70
CA GLY A 69 0.81 -11.82 0.33
C GLY A 69 0.03 -12.53 1.44
N VAL A 70 0.73 -12.86 2.53
CA VAL A 70 0.15 -13.45 3.75
C VAL A 70 0.24 -12.41 4.87
N PHE A 71 -0.90 -12.12 5.49
CA PHE A 71 -1.00 -11.22 6.63
C PHE A 71 -0.85 -12.00 7.94
N ASN A 72 -0.19 -11.40 8.92
CA ASN A 72 0.08 -12.03 10.21
C ASN A 72 -0.76 -11.44 11.34
N GLN A 73 -1.53 -10.38 11.06
CA GLN A 73 -2.37 -9.70 12.03
C GLN A 73 -3.77 -9.45 11.47
N LEU A 74 -4.82 -9.70 12.25
CA LEU A 74 -6.20 -9.45 11.83
C LEU A 74 -6.49 -7.97 11.57
N THR A 75 -5.69 -7.06 12.14
CA THR A 75 -5.75 -5.62 11.87
C THR A 75 -5.44 -5.26 10.41
N GLU A 76 -4.82 -6.16 9.66
CA GLU A 76 -4.52 -6.00 8.23
C GLU A 76 -5.73 -6.28 7.32
N ILE A 77 -6.86 -6.70 7.89
CA ILE A 77 -8.09 -6.98 7.12
C ILE A 77 -8.57 -5.74 6.36
N GLY A 78 -8.46 -4.56 6.96
CA GLY A 78 -8.96 -3.32 6.37
C GLY A 78 -8.23 -2.93 5.08
N PRO A 79 -6.89 -2.84 5.09
CA PRO A 79 -6.08 -2.70 3.88
C PRO A 79 -6.37 -3.79 2.83
N LEU A 80 -6.61 -5.04 3.23
CA LEU A 80 -6.99 -6.11 2.31
C LEU A 80 -8.31 -5.82 1.60
N LEU A 81 -9.34 -5.29 2.28
CA LEU A 81 -10.60 -4.93 1.64
C LEU A 81 -10.42 -3.89 0.52
N VAL A 82 -9.57 -2.89 0.77
CA VAL A 82 -9.21 -1.87 -0.24
C VAL A 82 -8.50 -2.54 -1.43
N ALA A 83 -7.52 -3.41 -1.14
CA ALA A 83 -6.77 -4.12 -2.15
C ALA A 83 -7.67 -5.01 -3.04
N LEU A 84 -8.59 -5.78 -2.44
CA LEU A 84 -9.55 -6.60 -3.17
C LEU A 84 -10.42 -5.76 -4.10
N ARG A 85 -10.91 -4.60 -3.63
CA ARG A 85 -11.70 -3.69 -4.48
C ARG A 85 -10.89 -3.24 -5.71
N ILE A 86 -9.65 -2.80 -5.50
CA ILE A 86 -8.76 -2.35 -6.59
C ILE A 86 -8.50 -3.49 -7.58
N ALA A 87 -8.19 -4.67 -7.07
CA ALA A 87 -7.92 -5.86 -7.88
C ALA A 87 -9.13 -6.28 -8.73
N ASN A 88 -10.35 -6.09 -8.21
CA ASN A 88 -11.59 -6.38 -8.94
C ASN A 88 -11.99 -5.27 -9.93
N GLY A 89 -11.23 -4.18 -10.01
CA GLY A 89 -11.56 -3.02 -10.85
C GLY A 89 -12.85 -2.31 -10.44
N ILE A 90 -13.30 -2.52 -9.19
CA ILE A 90 -14.55 -1.96 -8.67
C ILE A 90 -14.27 -0.53 -8.17
N SER A 91 -15.11 0.44 -8.55
CA SER A 91 -15.01 1.80 -8.00
C SER A 91 -15.63 1.89 -6.61
N GLN A 92 -15.27 2.90 -5.82
CA GLN A 92 -15.92 3.15 -4.52
C GLN A 92 -17.43 3.35 -4.66
N ALA A 93 -17.87 3.99 -5.76
CA ALA A 93 -19.29 4.20 -6.05
C ALA A 93 -20.03 2.88 -6.33
N GLU A 94 -19.40 1.98 -7.09
CA GLU A 94 -19.95 0.66 -7.36
C GLU A 94 -19.99 -0.20 -6.09
N LEU A 95 -18.94 -0.18 -5.26
CA LEU A 95 -18.95 -0.88 -3.96
C LEU A 95 -20.05 -0.34 -3.04
N ALA A 96 -20.23 0.98 -2.96
CA ALA A 96 -21.28 1.61 -2.18
C ALA A 96 -22.68 1.16 -2.64
N LYS A 97 -22.90 1.10 -3.97
CA LYS A 97 -24.13 0.59 -4.56
C LYS A 97 -24.40 -0.86 -4.16
N ARG A 98 -23.39 -1.73 -4.23
CA ARG A 98 -23.51 -3.15 -3.81
C ARG A 98 -23.78 -3.32 -2.33
N LEU A 99 -23.27 -2.41 -1.50
CA LEU A 99 -23.50 -2.39 -0.06
C LEU A 99 -24.80 -1.69 0.35
N ALA A 100 -25.49 -1.05 -0.60
CA ALA A 100 -26.66 -0.19 -0.38
C ALA A 100 -26.37 0.95 0.63
N VAL A 101 -25.22 1.60 0.49
CA VAL A 101 -24.79 2.73 1.31
C VAL A 101 -24.41 3.94 0.45
N ASP A 102 -24.26 5.09 1.09
CA ASP A 102 -23.75 6.29 0.43
C ASP A 102 -22.24 6.17 0.12
N VAL A 103 -21.81 6.70 -1.02
CA VAL A 103 -20.40 6.68 -1.46
C VAL A 103 -19.47 7.32 -0.43
N SER A 104 -19.92 8.35 0.29
CA SER A 104 -19.13 8.99 1.33
C SER A 104 -18.77 8.05 2.48
N GLN A 105 -19.60 7.03 2.76
CA GLN A 105 -19.28 6.02 3.78
C GLN A 105 -18.11 5.16 3.33
N VAL A 106 -18.15 4.62 2.10
CA VAL A 106 -17.05 3.83 1.54
C VAL A 106 -15.77 4.68 1.44
N SER A 107 -15.89 5.91 0.95
CA SER A 107 -14.75 6.83 0.88
C SER A 107 -14.12 7.11 2.25
N ARG A 108 -14.94 7.29 3.30
CA ARG A 108 -14.44 7.51 4.66
C ARG A 108 -13.80 6.26 5.24
N ASP A 109 -14.45 5.11 5.07
CA ASP A 109 -13.96 3.83 5.56
C ASP A 109 -12.62 3.49 4.89
N GLU A 110 -12.53 3.60 3.56
CA GLU A 110 -11.27 3.38 2.84
C GLU A 110 -10.19 4.40 3.18
N ARG A 111 -10.55 5.68 3.39
CA ARG A 111 -9.56 6.71 3.78
C ARG A 111 -8.81 6.33 5.05
N ASN A 112 -9.51 5.70 6.00
CA ASN A 112 -8.94 5.21 7.26
C ASN A 112 -8.59 3.72 7.22
N ASP A 113 -8.45 3.14 6.02
CA ASP A 113 -8.11 1.73 5.79
C ASP A 113 -9.01 0.76 6.58
N TYR A 114 -10.30 1.10 6.68
CA TYR A 114 -11.30 0.36 7.46
C TYR A 114 -10.88 0.12 8.93
N HIS A 115 -10.04 0.98 9.51
CA HIS A 115 -9.56 0.81 10.87
C HIS A 115 -10.72 0.68 11.87
N GLY A 116 -10.72 -0.42 12.63
CA GLY A 116 -11.77 -0.73 13.61
C GLY A 116 -13.07 -1.26 13.00
N ILE A 117 -13.07 -1.68 11.74
CA ILE A 117 -14.21 -2.39 11.13
C ILE A 117 -14.55 -3.66 11.92
N SER A 118 -15.84 -3.92 12.12
CA SER A 118 -16.30 -5.18 12.71
C SER A 118 -16.16 -6.33 11.70
N ILE A 119 -16.05 -7.56 12.20
CA ILE A 119 -15.94 -8.76 11.34
C ILE A 119 -17.16 -8.88 10.43
N GLU A 120 -18.37 -8.65 10.94
CA GLU A 120 -19.62 -8.74 10.17
C GLU A 120 -19.66 -7.70 9.05
N ARG A 121 -19.13 -6.48 9.29
CA ARG A 121 -19.01 -5.48 8.24
C ARG A 121 -17.97 -5.89 7.20
N ALA A 122 -16.83 -6.43 7.62
CA ALA A 122 -15.79 -6.90 6.71
C ALA A 122 -16.30 -8.03 5.82
N GLU A 123 -17.01 -9.02 6.37
CA GLU A 123 -17.66 -10.09 5.62
C GLU A 123 -18.65 -9.56 4.59
N ARG A 124 -19.47 -8.57 4.93
CA ARG A 124 -20.37 -7.91 3.97
C ARG A 124 -19.62 -7.25 2.81
N VAL A 125 -18.48 -6.61 3.08
CA VAL A 125 -17.64 -6.01 2.04
C VAL A 125 -17.04 -7.09 1.14
N VAL A 126 -16.47 -8.15 1.71
CA VAL A 126 -15.92 -9.30 0.96
C VAL A 126 -16.99 -9.92 0.06
N ALA A 127 -18.18 -10.17 0.59
CA ALA A 127 -19.31 -10.70 -0.17
C ALA A 127 -19.76 -9.75 -1.29
N ALA A 128 -19.83 -8.43 -1.03
CA ALA A 128 -20.17 -7.43 -2.06
C ALA A 128 -19.10 -7.34 -3.17
N LEU A 129 -17.85 -7.65 -2.84
CA LEU A 129 -16.75 -7.75 -3.81
C LEU A 129 -16.77 -9.07 -4.60
N GLY A 130 -17.58 -10.05 -4.19
CA GLY A 130 -17.67 -11.37 -4.83
C GLY A 130 -16.52 -12.29 -4.48
N GLU A 131 -15.89 -12.07 -3.33
CA GLU A 131 -14.70 -12.81 -2.87
C GLU A 131 -15.06 -13.73 -1.71
N GLU A 132 -14.17 -14.67 -1.39
CA GLU A 132 -14.25 -15.53 -0.22
C GLU A 132 -12.95 -15.40 0.59
N LEU A 133 -13.07 -15.31 1.93
CA LEU A 133 -11.93 -15.20 2.81
C LEU A 133 -11.66 -16.54 3.49
N GLN A 134 -10.43 -17.05 3.33
CA GLN A 134 -9.94 -18.21 4.06
C GLN A 134 -8.87 -17.78 5.06
N ILE A 135 -9.04 -18.15 6.33
CA ILE A 135 -8.08 -17.87 7.41
C ILE A 135 -7.46 -19.19 7.86
N SER A 136 -6.14 -19.26 7.86
CA SER A 136 -5.37 -20.40 8.36
C SER A 136 -4.50 -20.00 9.55
N VAL A 137 -4.34 -20.92 10.51
CA VAL A 137 -3.50 -20.70 11.70
C VAL A 137 -2.22 -21.53 11.59
N SER A 138 -1.07 -20.90 11.79
CA SER A 138 0.23 -21.57 11.91
C SER A 138 0.79 -21.45 13.32
N GLN A 139 1.38 -22.52 13.85
CA GLN A 139 2.06 -22.48 15.14
C GLN A 139 3.33 -21.61 15.06
N LYS A 140 3.46 -20.64 15.97
CA LYS A 140 4.75 -19.98 16.22
C LYS A 140 5.65 -21.00 16.93
N ARG A 141 6.76 -21.40 16.30
CA ARG A 141 7.79 -22.18 17.01
C ARG A 141 8.34 -21.32 18.14
N HIS A 142 8.02 -21.67 19.38
CA HIS A 142 8.65 -21.05 20.54
C HIS A 142 10.11 -21.53 20.61
N HIS A 143 11.05 -20.60 20.56
CA HIS A 143 12.47 -20.85 20.77
C HIS A 143 12.73 -21.07 22.27
N ASN A 144 12.32 -22.21 22.83
CA ASN A 144 12.58 -22.55 24.24
C ASN A 144 13.10 -23.97 24.50
N ASP A 145 13.44 -24.74 23.47
CA ASP A 145 13.96 -26.11 23.64
C ASP A 145 15.49 -26.23 23.61
N LEU A 146 16.24 -25.13 23.71
CA LEU A 146 17.72 -25.14 23.71
C LEU A 146 18.39 -25.09 25.09
N MET A 147 17.65 -25.20 26.19
CA MET A 147 18.21 -25.17 27.56
C MET A 147 17.85 -26.40 28.43
N ALA A 148 17.37 -27.49 27.82
CA ALA A 148 17.11 -28.76 28.51
C ALA A 148 18.16 -29.85 28.20
N ALA A 149 19.34 -29.46 27.73
CA ALA A 149 20.50 -30.35 27.57
C ALA A 149 21.75 -29.67 28.13
N SER A 150 21.91 -29.71 29.45
CA SER A 150 23.18 -29.53 30.15
C SER A 150 23.17 -30.38 31.41
#